data_AF-A0A6N9SVB4-F1
#
_entry.id   AF-A0A6N9SVB4-F1
#
_cell.length_a   1.000
_cell.length_b   1.000
_cell.length_c   1.000
_cell.angle_alpha   90.00
_cell.angle_beta   90.00
_cell.angle_gamma   90.00
#
_symmetry.space_group_name_H-M   'P 1'
#
loop_
_entity.id
_entity.type
_entity.pdbx_description
1 polymer ?
#
loop_
_entity_poly.entity_id
_entity_poly.type
_entity_poly.pdbx_seq_one_letter_code
_entity_poly.pdbx_strand_id
1 'polypeptide(L)'
;MRWEEEFFPSALRATIHTKGIPVLGLRLYPEYKLRSNLLPYHGIGVIRFGPKYKLHYMTVEPEMFVCGRDEFTRITDRDGYTMHYLEDRPA
;
A
#
# COMPACT_ATOMS: atom_id res chain seq x y z
N MET A 1 -13.17 26.80 12.01
CA MET A 1 -11.72 27.11 12.13
C MET A 1 -11.05 26.73 10.82
N ARG A 2 -10.33 27.65 10.16
CA ARG A 2 -9.67 27.40 8.85
C ARG A 2 -8.18 27.11 9.03
N TRP A 3 -7.90 26.11 9.87
CA TRP A 3 -6.54 25.77 10.28
C TRP A 3 -5.62 25.46 9.09
N GLU A 4 -6.11 24.76 8.07
CA GLU A 4 -5.32 24.44 6.88
C GLU A 4 -4.85 25.70 6.12
N GLU A 5 -5.68 26.74 6.03
CA GLU A 5 -5.36 27.99 5.34
C GLU A 5 -4.38 28.86 6.14
N GLU A 6 -4.45 28.82 7.46
CA GLU A 6 -3.61 29.62 8.35
C GLU A 6 -2.19 29.05 8.49
N PHE A 7 -2.07 27.73 8.61
CA PHE A 7 -0.79 27.07 8.81
C PHE A 7 -0.12 26.63 7.50
N PHE A 8 -0.88 26.46 6.42
CA PHE A 8 -0.38 25.99 5.12
C PHE A 8 -0.93 26.81 3.94
N PRO A 9 -0.78 28.15 3.95
CA PRO A 9 -1.44 29.06 3.00
C PRO A 9 -1.09 28.84 1.52
N SER A 10 -0.04 28.08 1.21
CA SER A 10 0.41 27.81 -0.17
C SER A 10 0.66 26.33 -0.45
N ALA A 11 0.17 25.44 0.42
CA ALA A 11 0.36 24.01 0.22
C ALA A 11 -0.61 23.45 -0.83
N LEU A 12 -0.11 22.50 -1.63
CA LEU A 12 -0.97 21.66 -2.46
C LEU A 12 -1.66 20.62 -1.59
N ARG A 13 -3.00 20.62 -1.60
CA ARG A 13 -3.77 19.60 -0.90
C ARG A 13 -3.67 18.26 -1.63
N ALA A 14 -2.96 17.33 -1.02
CA ALA A 14 -2.92 15.93 -1.44
C ALA A 14 -3.83 15.08 -0.55
N THR A 15 -4.43 14.04 -1.12
CA THR A 15 -5.26 13.07 -0.40
C THR A 15 -4.93 11.66 -0.83
N ILE A 16 -4.95 10.76 0.13
CA ILE A 16 -4.92 9.32 -0.11
C ILE A 16 -6.32 8.75 -0.39
N HIS A 17 -7.38 9.39 0.11
CA HIS A 17 -8.76 8.97 -0.13
C HIS A 17 -9.31 9.47 -1.47
N THR A 18 -10.34 8.79 -1.99
CA THR A 18 -11.14 9.34 -3.09
C THR A 18 -12.01 10.45 -2.55
N LYS A 19 -12.03 11.60 -3.22
CA LYS A 19 -12.79 12.78 -2.81
C LYS A 19 -13.56 13.28 -4.03
N GLY A 20 -14.78 13.77 -3.81
CA GLY A 20 -15.59 14.43 -4.85
C GLY A 20 -15.21 15.89 -5.09
N ILE A 21 -14.02 16.31 -4.65
CA ILE A 21 -13.49 17.66 -4.79
C ILE A 21 -12.14 17.59 -5.53
N PRO A 22 -11.72 18.66 -6.23
CA PRO A 22 -10.46 18.68 -6.97
C PRO A 22 -9.28 18.75 -6.00
N VAL A 23 -8.71 17.60 -5.67
CA VAL A 23 -7.52 17.45 -4.82
C VAL A 23 -6.54 16.47 -5.45
N LEU A 24 -5.25 16.65 -5.18
CA LEU A 24 -4.22 15.79 -5.75
C LEU A 24 -4.28 14.40 -5.10
N GLY A 25 -4.58 13.36 -5.88
CA GLY A 25 -4.53 11.99 -5.39
C GLY A 25 -3.10 11.52 -5.21
N LEU A 26 -2.68 11.25 -3.97
CA LEU A 26 -1.36 10.69 -3.68
C LEU A 26 -1.42 9.16 -3.82
N ARG A 27 -0.55 8.59 -4.67
CA ARG A 27 -0.31 7.15 -4.74
C ARG A 27 1.06 6.88 -4.14
N LEU A 28 1.07 6.54 -2.86
CA LEU A 28 2.32 6.27 -2.12
C LEU A 28 3.07 5.04 -2.66
N TYR A 29 2.36 4.13 -3.33
CA TYR A 29 2.91 2.92 -3.91
C TYR A 29 2.35 2.66 -5.31
N PRO A 30 3.08 1.93 -6.16
CA PRO A 30 2.56 1.43 -7.43
C PRO A 30 1.23 0.70 -7.18
N GLU A 31 0.20 1.05 -7.95
CA GLU A 31 -1.15 0.47 -7.90
C GLU A 31 -2.05 0.81 -6.69
N TYR A 32 -1.68 1.79 -5.86
CA TYR A 32 -2.62 2.37 -4.87
C TYR A 32 -3.90 2.88 -5.56
N LYS A 33 -5.07 2.35 -5.12
CA LYS A 33 -6.44 2.42 -5.70
C LYS A 33 -6.78 1.57 -6.93
N LEU A 34 -5.82 0.92 -7.58
CA LEU A 34 -6.12 -0.06 -8.62
C LEU A 34 -6.41 -1.43 -8.00
N ARG A 35 -5.58 -1.84 -7.02
CA ARG A 35 -5.68 -3.16 -6.37
C ARG A 35 -5.51 -3.13 -4.85
N SER A 36 -4.87 -2.10 -4.29
CA SER A 36 -4.76 -1.93 -2.84
C SER A 36 -5.83 -0.96 -2.33
N ASN A 37 -6.76 -1.49 -1.53
CA ASN A 37 -7.75 -0.69 -0.80
C ASN A 37 -7.21 -0.16 0.54
N LEU A 38 -6.07 -0.70 0.99
CA LEU A 38 -5.45 -0.38 2.26
C LEU A 38 -4.25 0.56 2.07
N LEU A 39 -4.08 1.42 3.07
CA LEU A 39 -2.92 2.28 3.25
C LEU A 39 -1.83 1.59 4.08
N PRO A 40 -0.56 2.00 3.96
CA PRO A 40 0.56 1.35 4.65
C PRO A 40 0.36 1.14 6.15
N TYR A 41 -0.33 2.05 6.84
CA TYR A 41 -0.57 1.91 8.29
C TYR A 41 -1.62 0.83 8.66
N HIS A 42 -2.29 0.21 7.69
CA HIS A 42 -3.25 -0.87 7.96
C HIS A 42 -2.60 -2.27 7.95
N GLY A 43 -1.33 -2.39 7.55
CA GLY A 43 -0.72 -3.70 7.40
C GLY A 43 0.67 -3.65 6.77
N ILE A 44 1.01 -4.70 6.03
CA ILE A 44 2.33 -4.89 5.43
C ILE A 44 2.24 -5.00 3.90
N GLY A 45 3.33 -4.63 3.23
CA GLY A 45 3.47 -4.80 1.79
C GLY A 45 3.46 -6.27 1.39
N VAL A 46 2.67 -6.60 0.37
CA VAL A 46 2.59 -7.94 -0.23
C VAL A 46 2.80 -7.79 -1.73
N ILE A 47 3.83 -8.44 -2.26
CA ILE A 47 4.11 -8.47 -3.70
C ILE A 47 3.37 -9.66 -4.29
N ARG A 48 2.57 -9.40 -5.33
CA ARG A 48 1.78 -10.41 -6.05
C ARG A 48 2.06 -10.35 -7.55
N PHE A 49 1.88 -11.46 -8.25
CA PHE A 49 1.95 -11.48 -9.71
C PHE A 49 0.55 -11.30 -10.32
N GLY A 50 0.40 -10.33 -11.22
CA GLY A 50 -0.84 -10.06 -11.94
C GLY A 50 -0.87 -10.79 -13.28
N PRO A 51 -1.52 -11.96 -13.44
CA PRO A 51 -1.45 -12.75 -14.68
C PRO A 51 -1.97 -12.00 -15.91
N LYS A 52 -2.97 -11.13 -15.72
CA LYS A 52 -3.56 -10.31 -16.79
C LYS A 52 -2.56 -9.36 -17.46
N TYR A 53 -1.67 -8.76 -16.67
CA TYR A 53 -0.71 -7.75 -17.15
C TYR A 53 0.73 -8.27 -17.16
N LYS A 54 0.96 -9.49 -16.67
CA LYS A 54 2.28 -10.12 -16.50
C LYS A 54 3.28 -9.23 -15.74
N LEU A 55 2.79 -8.52 -14.73
CA LEU A 55 3.58 -7.61 -13.91
C LEU A 55 3.38 -7.92 -12.43
N HIS A 56 4.43 -7.72 -11.65
CA HIS A 56 4.32 -7.71 -10.20
C HIS A 56 3.71 -6.39 -9.74
N TYR A 57 2.86 -6.48 -8.72
CA TYR A 57 2.26 -5.33 -8.07
C TYR A 57 2.30 -5.51 -6.56
N MET A 58 2.23 -4.39 -5.84
CA MET A 58 2.21 -4.41 -4.39
C MET A 58 0.81 -4.08 -3.88
N THR A 59 0.33 -4.88 -2.93
CA THR A 59 -0.83 -4.55 -2.09
C THR A 59 -0.38 -4.31 -0.66
N VAL A 60 -1.27 -3.74 0.15
CA VAL A 60 -1.13 -3.73 1.60
C VAL A 60 -2.16 -4.68 2.17
N GLU A 61 -1.75 -5.59 3.03
CA GLU A 61 -2.61 -6.58 3.70
C GLU A 61 -2.37 -6.58 5.21
N PRO A 62 -3.38 -6.81 6.06
CA PRO A 62 -3.16 -7.05 7.48
C PRO A 62 -2.20 -8.24 7.66
N GLU A 63 -1.11 -8.04 8.41
CA GLU A 63 -0.03 -9.05 8.52
C GLU A 63 -0.53 -10.39 9.04
N MET A 64 -1.55 -10.38 9.92
CA MET A 64 -2.18 -11.59 10.44
C MET A 64 -2.83 -12.49 9.37
N PHE A 65 -3.10 -11.99 8.17
CA PHE A 65 -3.67 -12.76 7.07
C PHE A 65 -2.63 -13.35 6.12
N VAL A 66 -1.36 -12.97 6.27
CA VAL A 66 -0.26 -13.46 5.42
C VAL A 66 0.81 -14.20 6.21
N CYS A 67 1.02 -13.83 7.47
CA CYS A 67 2.03 -14.44 8.31
C CYS A 67 1.71 -15.91 8.59
N GLY A 68 2.68 -16.79 8.34
CA GLY A 68 2.58 -18.22 8.61
C GLY A 68 1.76 -19.01 7.59
N ARG A 69 1.30 -18.38 6.50
CA ARG A 69 0.62 -19.08 5.40
C ARG A 69 1.62 -19.59 4.38
N ASP A 70 1.37 -20.79 3.86
CA ASP A 70 2.29 -21.48 2.95
C ASP A 70 2.39 -20.79 1.57
N GLU A 71 1.38 -20.00 1.18
CA GLU A 71 1.35 -19.25 -0.07
C GLU A 71 2.34 -18.07 -0.09
N PHE A 72 2.83 -17.65 1.09
CA PHE A 72 3.60 -16.43 1.26
C PHE A 72 5.00 -16.69 1.80
N THR A 73 6.00 -16.13 1.12
CA THR A 73 7.37 -16.09 1.62
C THR A 73 7.61 -14.76 2.37
N ARG A 74 8.02 -14.86 3.64
CA ARG A 74 8.39 -13.72 4.48
C ARG A 74 9.78 -13.22 4.09
N ILE A 75 9.89 -11.98 3.60
CA ILE A 75 11.17 -11.35 3.29
C ILE A 75 11.60 -10.48 4.47
N THR A 76 12.82 -10.71 4.95
CA THR A 76 13.39 -10.02 6.12
C THR A 76 14.65 -9.25 5.77
N ASP A 77 14.93 -8.19 6.52
CA ASP A 77 16.20 -7.49 6.45
C ASP A 77 17.31 -8.20 7.25
N ARG A 78 18.47 -7.54 7.37
CA ARG A 78 19.65 -8.10 8.08
C ARG A 78 19.43 -8.23 9.59
N ASP A 79 18.51 -7.46 10.16
CA ASP A 79 18.20 -7.44 11.59
C ASP A 79 17.00 -8.36 11.92
N GLY A 80 16.42 -9.01 10.91
CA GLY A 80 15.30 -9.93 11.05
C GLY A 80 13.92 -9.28 11.02
N TYR A 81 13.84 -7.97 10.71
CA TYR A 81 12.56 -7.28 10.55
C TYR A 81 11.89 -7.68 9.25
N THR A 82 10.57 -7.88 9.30
CA THR A 82 9.78 -8.17 8.09
C THR A 82 9.76 -6.92 7.21
N MET A 83 10.29 -7.03 5.99
CA MET A 83 10.22 -5.95 5.01
C MET A 83 8.91 -6.01 4.21
N HIS A 84 8.56 -7.20 3.72
CA HIS A 84 7.34 -7.47 2.95
C HIS A 84 7.13 -8.99 2.83
N TYR A 85 5.99 -9.39 2.28
CA TYR A 85 5.70 -10.76 1.87
C TYR A 85 5.68 -10.87 0.35
N LEU A 86 6.04 -12.03 -0.17
CA LEU A 86 5.92 -12.40 -1.58
C LEU A 86 4.90 -13.55 -1.71
N GLU A 87 3.86 -13.36 -2.51
CA GLU A 87 2.93 -14.41 -2.92
C GLU A 87 3.55 -15.17 -4.10
N ASP A 88 4.36 -16.18 -3.81
CA ASP A 88 5.14 -16.94 -4.81
C ASP A 88 4.58 -18.34 -5.11
N ARG A 89 3.53 -18.74 -4.40
CA ARG A 89 2.88 -20.04 -4.56
C ARG A 89 1.38 -19.87 -4.79
N PRO A 90 0.81 -20.45 -5.86
CA PRO A 90 -0.64 -20.49 -6.01
C PRO A 90 -1.24 -21.36 -4.90
N ALA A 91 -2.35 -20.91 -4.34
CA ALA A 91 -3.24 -21.70 -3.49
C ALA A 91 -3.93 -22.82 -4.28
#